data_AF-A0A7W2JDI5-F1
#
_entry.id   AF-A0A7W2JDI5-F1
#
_cell.length_a   1.000
_cell.length_b   1.000
_cell.length_c   1.000
_cell.angle_alpha   90.00
_cell.angle_beta   90.00
_cell.angle_gamma   90.00
#
_symmetry.space_group_name_H-M   'P 1'
#
loop_
_entity.id
_entity.type
_entity.pdbx_description
1 polymer ?
#
loop_
_entity_poly.entity_id
_entity_poly.type
_entity_poly.pdbx_seq_one_letter_code
_entity_poly.pdbx_strand_id
1 'polypeptide(L)' 'MEDQNKKVIYYYYDEAGNRQLLSIGDLKLYLLKDIKSRFGLYKKQIPDLDNLFVQIDGVEFKVL' A
#
# COMPACT_ATOMS: atom_id res chain seq x y z
N MET A 1 23.46 -10.41 5.34
CA MET A 1 23.25 -9.92 3.96
C MET A 1 21.91 -10.48 3.51
N GLU A 2 20.81 -9.69 3.56
CA GLU A 2 19.51 -10.04 2.93
C GLU A 2 18.46 -8.91 2.97
N ASP A 3 18.73 -7.76 3.61
CA ASP A 3 17.75 -6.67 3.77
C ASP A 3 17.33 -5.90 2.49
N GLN A 4 17.73 -6.34 1.30
CA GLN A 4 17.62 -5.49 0.10
C GLN A 4 16.42 -5.77 -0.81
N ASN A 5 15.59 -6.78 -0.53
CA ASN A 5 14.47 -7.17 -1.41
C ASN A 5 13.10 -7.18 -0.72
N LYS A 6 12.91 -6.40 0.35
CA LYS A 6 11.60 -6.33 1.00
C LYS A 6 10.59 -5.68 0.06
N LYS A 7 9.52 -6.42 -0.27
CA LYS A 7 8.40 -5.92 -1.07
C LYS A 7 7.42 -5.16 -0.18
N VAL A 8 6.77 -4.18 -0.78
CA VAL A 8 5.70 -3.37 -0.20
C VAL A 8 4.46 -3.60 -1.05
N ILE A 9 3.37 -4.00 -0.43
CA ILE A 9 2.10 -4.29 -1.12
C ILE A 9 1.05 -3.32 -0.61
N TYR A 10 0.43 -2.56 -1.52
CA TYR A 10 -0.67 -1.65 -1.23
C TYR A 10 -1.99 -2.25 -1.68
N TYR A 11 -3.00 -2.20 -0.82
CA TYR A 11 -4.33 -2.76 -1.09
C TYR A 11 -5.36 -2.14 -0.15
N TYR A 12 -6.62 -2.34 -0.48
CA TYR A 12 -7.76 -1.99 0.36
C TYR A 12 -8.73 -3.16 0.43
N TYR A 13 -9.72 -3.08 1.33
CA TYR A 13 -10.81 -4.06 1.37
C TYR A 13 -12.04 -3.46 0.69
N ASP A 14 -12.68 -4.19 -0.21
CA ASP A 14 -13.98 -3.76 -0.74
C ASP A 14 -15.09 -3.95 0.32
N GLU A 15 -16.32 -3.51 -0.01
CA GLU A 15 -17.47 -3.61 0.89
C GLU A 15 -17.81 -5.05 1.30
N ALA A 16 -17.44 -6.03 0.46
CA ALA A 16 -17.61 -7.45 0.75
C ALA A 16 -16.44 -8.04 1.55
N GLY A 17 -15.45 -7.22 1.92
CA GLY A 17 -14.28 -7.61 2.70
C GLY A 17 -13.20 -8.32 1.87
N ASN A 18 -13.25 -8.24 0.54
CA ASN A 18 -12.21 -8.83 -0.30
C ASN A 18 -11.04 -7.87 -0.46
N ARG A 19 -9.83 -8.44 -0.43
CA ARG A 19 -8.60 -7.70 -0.63
C ARG A 19 -8.42 -7.31 -2.10
N GLN A 20 -8.37 -6.02 -2.36
CA GLN A 20 -8.18 -5.45 -3.69
C GLN A 20 -6.76 -4.87 -3.82
N LEU A 21 -5.95 -5.46 -4.70
CA LEU A 21 -4.57 -5.04 -4.92
C LEU A 21 -4.52 -3.70 -5.65
N LEU A 22 -3.73 -2.76 -5.11
CA LEU A 22 -3.47 -1.47 -5.77
C LEU A 22 -2.09 -1.44 -6.41
N SER A 23 -1.05 -1.90 -5.71
CA SER A 23 0.32 -1.86 -6.25
C SER A 23 1.27 -2.74 -5.44
N ILE A 24 2.34 -3.18 -6.09
CA ILE A 24 3.48 -3.87 -5.46
C ILE A 24 4.73 -3.08 -5.78
N GLY A 25 5.61 -2.95 -4.79
CA GLY A 25 6.82 -2.17 -4.89
C GLY A 25 7.99 -2.73 -4.08
N ASP A 26 9.16 -2.16 -4.28
CA ASP A 26 10.36 -2.45 -3.49
C ASP A 26 10.55 -1.39 -2.40
N LEU A 27 10.68 -1.82 -1.14
CA LEU A 27 10.82 -0.94 0.02
C LEU A 27 11.99 0.04 -0.14
N LYS A 28 13.08 -0.42 -0.76
CA LYS A 28 14.27 0.39 -1.04
C LYS A 28 14.00 1.55 -2.02
N LEU A 29 13.04 1.38 -2.93
CA LEU A 29 12.61 2.40 -3.89
C LEU A 29 11.47 3.27 -3.35
N TYR A 30 10.64 2.71 -2.46
CA TYR A 30 9.50 3.41 -1.86
C TYR A 30 9.86 4.00 -0.49
N LEU A 31 10.60 5.11 -0.51
CA LEU A 31 10.75 5.97 0.67
C LEU A 31 9.38 6.53 1.09
N LEU A 32 9.17 6.74 2.39
CA LEU A 32 7.93 7.27 2.99
C LEU A 32 7.36 8.54 2.31
N LYS A 33 8.22 9.34 1.66
CA LYS A 33 7.80 10.52 0.89
C LYS A 33 6.99 10.16 -0.37
N ASP A 34 7.33 9.09 -1.08
CA ASP A 34 6.59 8.63 -2.26
C ASP A 34 5.25 7.99 -1.92
N ILE A 35 5.16 7.42 -0.71
CA ILE A 35 3.97 6.75 -0.22
C ILE A 35 2.78 7.74 -0.13
N LYS A 36 3.00 8.95 0.39
CA LYS A 36 1.96 9.99 0.46
C LYS A 36 1.47 10.44 -0.93
N SER A 37 2.39 10.60 -1.90
CA SER A 37 2.03 10.95 -3.27
C SER A 37 1.18 9.86 -3.93
N ARG A 38 1.49 8.59 -3.67
CA ARG A 38 0.69 7.45 -4.14
C ARG A 38 -0.71 7.42 -3.54
N PHE A 39 -0.86 7.80 -2.27
CA PHE A 39 -2.19 7.91 -1.66
C PHE A 39 -3.07 8.94 -2.36
N GLY A 40 -2.51 10.09 -2.74
CA GLY A 40 -3.22 11.07 -3.54
C GLY A 40 -3.68 10.52 -4.90
N LEU A 41 -2.88 9.64 -5.51
CA LEU A 41 -3.25 8.96 -6.77
C LEU A 41 -4.36 7.94 -6.56
N TYR A 42 -4.28 7.12 -5.50
CA TYR A 42 -5.32 6.13 -5.20
C TYR A 42 -6.65 6.80 -4.85
N LYS A 43 -6.65 7.85 -4.03
CA LYS A 43 -7.88 8.61 -3.73
C LYS A 43 -8.50 9.30 -4.95
N LYS A 44 -7.71 9.68 -5.94
CA LYS A 44 -8.26 10.21 -7.21
C LYS A 44 -9.00 9.14 -8.02
N GLN A 45 -8.55 7.88 -7.94
CA GLN A 45 -9.17 6.76 -8.64
C GLN A 45 -10.33 6.16 -7.84
N ILE A 46 -10.22 6.16 -6.51
CA ILE A 46 -11.18 5.61 -5.56
C ILE A 46 -11.43 6.71 -4.51
N PRO A 47 -12.40 7.62 -4.75
CA PRO A 47 -12.66 8.76 -3.88
C PRO A 47 -12.95 8.36 -2.42
N ASP A 48 -13.64 7.24 -2.22
CA ASP A 48 -14.06 6.74 -0.91
C ASP A 48 -13.03 5.81 -0.26
N LEU A 49 -11.79 5.80 -0.74
CA LEU A 49 -10.71 5.01 -0.14
C LEU A 49 -10.32 5.54 1.24
N ASP A 50 -10.87 4.92 2.28
CA ASP A 50 -10.67 5.24 3.70
C ASP A 50 -10.06 4.07 4.50
N ASN A 51 -9.77 2.96 3.83
CA ASN A 51 -9.32 1.70 4.41
C ASN A 51 -8.08 1.16 3.68
N LEU A 52 -7.05 1.99 3.60
CA LEU A 52 -5.84 1.65 2.85
C LEU A 52 -4.83 0.94 3.75
N PHE A 53 -4.32 -0.18 3.25
CA PHE A 53 -3.33 -1.00 3.93
C PHE A 53 -2.03 -1.08 3.15
N VAL A 54 -0.95 -1.20 3.90
CA VAL A 54 0.37 -1.55 3.38
C VAL A 54 0.87 -2.79 4.08
N GLN A 55 1.33 -3.78 3.31
CA GLN A 55 1.99 -4.97 3.84
C GLN A 55 3.47 -4.94 3.48
N ILE A 56 4.32 -5.12 4.49
CA ILE A 56 5.77 -5.19 4.37
C ILE A 56 6.21 -6.43 5.11
N ASP A 57 6.90 -7.34 4.44
CA ASP A 57 7.46 -8.54 5.06
C ASP A 57 6.42 -9.41 5.79
N GLY A 58 5.20 -9.50 5.23
CA GLY A 58 4.10 -10.23 5.86
C GLY A 58 3.30 -9.44 6.89
N VAL A 59 3.82 -8.30 7.39
CA VAL A 59 3.15 -7.49 8.40
C VAL A 59 2.28 -6.42 7.74
N GLU A 60 1.01 -6.36 8.13
CA GLU A 60 0.02 -5.40 7.65
C GLU A 60 -0.01 -4.14 8.54
N PHE A 61 -0.12 -2.97 7.92
CA PHE A 61 -0.31 -1.69 8.58
C PHE A 61 -1.45 -0.93 7.93
N LYS A 62 -2.41 -0.46 8.73
CA LYS A 62 -3.45 0.47 8.27
C LYS A 62 -2.85 1.87 8.15
N VAL A 63 -3.06 2.53 7.01
CA VAL A 63 -2.47 3.84 6.71
C VAL A 63 -3.50 4.97 6.65
N LEU A 64 -4.74 4.63 6.27
CA LEU A 64 -5.93 5.48 6.32
C LEU A 64 -7.02 4.65 6.98
#